data_AF-A0A959VWN4-F1
#
_entry.id   AF-A0A959VWN4-F1
#
_cell.length_a   1.000
_cell.length_b   1.000
_cell.length_c   1.000
_cell.angle_alpha   90.00
_cell.angle_beta   90.00
_cell.angle_gamma   90.00
#
_symmetry.space_group_name_H-M   'P 1'
#
loop_
_entity.id
_entity.type
_entity.pdbx_description
1 polymer ?
#
loop_
_entity_poly.entity_id
_entity_poly.type
_entity_poly.pdbx_seq_one_letter_code
_entity_poly.pdbx_strand_id
1 'polypeptide(L)'
;MHRTAALTTLLGLAASLAPLPSCLGGSCEGIPLAAVDYDDDASWLCLPDREDICSAERHIYEALPSGAVVERFEGPAEDPPIDCFYVYPTVDLRPRLGVQEDLTALDRPRKAAATQFAAFSAACRPFAPVYRQVSIGTYLYGERRSDPCFEVAYSDVLAAFERYLERDNDGRGFALVGHSQGGQHVSRLIHERIEG
;
A
#
# COMPACT_ATOMS: atom_id res chain seq x y z
N MET A 1 78.50 -7.77 -39.69
CA MET A 1 77.94 -6.81 -38.72
C MET A 1 76.50 -7.18 -38.48
N HIS A 2 76.22 -7.72 -37.29
CA HIS A 2 74.92 -8.28 -36.89
C HIS A 2 73.90 -7.18 -36.57
N ARG A 3 72.64 -7.38 -36.99
CA ARG A 3 71.47 -6.78 -36.36
C ARG A 3 70.36 -7.82 -36.26
N THR A 4 70.27 -8.44 -35.09
CA THR A 4 69.14 -9.24 -34.62
C THR A 4 68.06 -8.29 -34.11
N ALA A 5 66.87 -8.35 -34.70
CA ALA A 5 65.69 -7.66 -34.17
C ALA A 5 64.85 -8.68 -33.39
N ALA A 6 64.67 -8.46 -32.09
CA ALA A 6 63.79 -9.25 -31.25
C ALA A 6 62.36 -8.72 -31.39
N LEU A 7 61.43 -9.57 -31.84
CA LEU A 7 59.99 -9.29 -31.88
C LEU A 7 59.41 -9.70 -30.52
N THR A 8 58.97 -8.73 -29.72
CA THR A 8 58.31 -8.96 -28.43
C THR A 8 56.81 -9.11 -28.66
N THR A 9 56.30 -10.34 -28.57
CA THR A 9 54.86 -10.62 -28.64
C THR A 9 54.22 -10.33 -27.28
N LEU A 10 53.46 -9.23 -27.17
CA LEU A 10 52.60 -8.99 -26.00
C LEU A 10 51.34 -9.87 -26.11
N LEU A 11 51.21 -10.86 -25.22
CA LEU A 11 49.96 -11.56 -24.97
C LEU A 11 49.01 -10.63 -24.21
N GLY A 12 48.00 -10.09 -24.88
CA GLY A 12 46.91 -9.38 -24.24
C GLY A 12 45.97 -10.37 -23.55
N LEU A 13 45.94 -10.36 -22.21
CA LEU A 13 44.86 -10.99 -21.45
C LEU A 13 43.57 -10.18 -21.71
N ALA A 14 42.71 -10.68 -22.59
CA ALA A 14 41.33 -10.24 -22.65
C ALA A 14 40.62 -10.79 -21.40
N ALA A 15 40.50 -9.98 -20.36
CA ALA A 15 39.61 -10.27 -19.24
C ALA A 15 38.18 -10.29 -19.77
N SER A 16 37.61 -11.49 -19.92
CA SER A 16 36.20 -11.69 -20.18
C SER A 16 35.41 -11.16 -18.98
N LEU A 17 34.88 -9.94 -19.13
CA LEU A 17 33.83 -9.41 -18.27
C LEU A 17 32.59 -10.29 -18.44
N ALA A 18 32.47 -11.32 -17.61
CA ALA A 18 31.20 -12.00 -17.44
C ALA A 18 30.17 -10.96 -16.95
N PRO A 19 29.01 -10.81 -17.61
CA PRO A 19 27.98 -9.91 -17.12
C PRO A 19 27.57 -10.38 -15.72
N LEU A 20 27.63 -9.45 -14.75
CA LEU A 20 27.08 -9.70 -13.42
C LEU A 20 25.61 -10.09 -13.57
N PRO A 21 25.11 -11.10 -12.84
CA PRO A 21 23.68 -11.39 -12.83
C PRO A 21 22.94 -10.12 -12.41
N SER A 22 22.01 -9.68 -13.25
CA SER A 22 21.14 -8.52 -13.01
C SER A 22 20.30 -8.76 -11.76
N CYS A 23 20.81 -8.39 -10.58
CA CYS A 23 20.09 -8.52 -9.30
C CYS A 23 18.90 -7.55 -9.14
N LEU A 24 18.50 -6.83 -10.19
CA LEU A 24 17.46 -5.79 -10.15
C LEU A 24 16.24 -6.10 -11.05
N GLY A 25 16.04 -7.35 -11.44
CA GLY A 25 14.93 -7.74 -12.32
C GLY A 25 13.62 -7.96 -11.58
N GLY A 26 12.91 -6.89 -11.22
CA GLY A 26 11.48 -6.93 -10.93
C GLY A 26 10.77 -5.84 -11.71
N SER A 27 10.13 -6.20 -12.83
CA SER A 27 9.26 -5.29 -13.57
C SER A 27 7.80 -5.68 -13.30
N CYS A 28 6.94 -4.69 -13.05
CA CYS A 28 5.49 -4.91 -13.01
C CYS A 28 4.84 -4.87 -14.40
N GLU A 29 5.65 -4.74 -15.44
CA GLU A 29 5.18 -4.67 -16.83
C GLU A 29 4.73 -6.07 -17.29
N GLY A 30 3.47 -6.19 -17.65
CA GLY A 30 2.89 -7.44 -18.15
C GLY A 30 2.63 -8.51 -17.10
N ILE A 31 2.56 -8.18 -15.79
CA ILE A 31 2.10 -9.16 -14.80
C ILE A 31 0.59 -9.40 -15.01
N PRO A 32 0.16 -10.62 -15.40
CA PRO A 32 -1.25 -10.93 -15.56
C PRO A 32 -1.83 -11.18 -14.16
N LEU A 33 -2.32 -10.12 -13.53
CA LEU A 33 -3.01 -10.25 -12.25
C LEU A 33 -4.51 -10.14 -12.50
N ALA A 34 -5.26 -11.13 -12.01
CA ALA A 34 -6.72 -11.05 -11.98
C ALA A 34 -7.14 -9.79 -11.19
N ALA A 35 -8.20 -9.12 -11.61
CA ALA A 35 -8.78 -8.03 -10.84
C ALA A 35 -9.17 -8.53 -9.45
N VAL A 36 -8.94 -7.72 -8.42
CA VAL A 36 -9.42 -8.01 -7.07
C VAL A 36 -10.94 -7.84 -7.08
N ASP A 37 -11.66 -8.82 -6.56
CA ASP A 37 -13.12 -8.77 -6.44
C ASP A 37 -13.50 -8.04 -5.14
N TYR A 38 -13.93 -6.78 -5.25
CA TYR A 38 -14.37 -5.99 -4.10
C TYR A 38 -15.84 -6.21 -3.73
N ASP A 39 -16.57 -7.08 -4.44
CA ASP A 39 -17.83 -7.63 -3.97
C ASP A 39 -17.64 -8.73 -2.92
N ASP A 40 -16.44 -9.31 -2.83
CA ASP A 40 -16.05 -10.25 -1.78
C ASP A 40 -15.62 -9.49 -0.51
N ASP A 41 -16.31 -9.75 0.61
CA ASP A 41 -15.96 -9.21 1.92
C ASP A 41 -14.51 -9.51 2.31
N ALA A 42 -13.92 -10.63 1.84
CA ALA A 42 -12.52 -10.97 2.11
C ALA A 42 -11.53 -9.95 1.55
N SER A 43 -11.94 -9.15 0.56
CA SER A 43 -11.16 -8.05 -0.03
C SER A 43 -11.16 -6.79 0.82
N TRP A 44 -11.71 -6.82 2.04
CA TRP A 44 -11.77 -5.70 2.97
C TRP A 44 -11.13 -6.04 4.32
N LEU A 45 -10.25 -5.17 4.81
CA LEU A 45 -9.73 -5.21 6.19
C LEU A 45 -10.77 -4.74 7.20
N CYS A 46 -11.52 -3.70 6.82
CA CYS A 46 -12.57 -3.10 7.61
C CYS A 46 -13.79 -2.89 6.72
N LEU A 47 -14.94 -3.39 7.16
CA LEU A 47 -16.22 -3.23 6.49
C LEU A 47 -17.29 -3.00 7.58
N PRO A 48 -18.25 -2.06 7.40
CA PRO A 48 -19.30 -1.84 8.39
C PRO A 48 -20.13 -3.11 8.64
N ASP A 49 -20.68 -3.23 9.85
CA ASP A 49 -21.51 -4.34 10.30
C ASP A 49 -20.81 -5.72 10.35
N ARG A 50 -19.50 -5.76 10.13
CA ARG A 50 -18.67 -6.96 10.24
C ARG A 50 -17.81 -6.93 11.50
N GLU A 51 -17.66 -8.08 12.16
CA GLU A 51 -16.69 -8.24 13.24
C GLU A 51 -15.28 -8.36 12.64
N ASP A 52 -14.47 -7.30 12.81
CA ASP A 52 -13.11 -7.22 12.29
C ASP A 52 -12.22 -6.26 13.11
N ILE A 53 -11.04 -5.91 12.57
CA ILE A 53 -10.04 -5.11 13.29
C ILE A 53 -10.52 -3.68 13.59
N CYS A 54 -11.52 -3.17 12.87
CA CYS A 54 -12.08 -1.84 13.06
C CYS A 54 -13.34 -1.84 13.94
N SER A 55 -13.93 -3.00 14.25
CA SER A 55 -15.13 -3.12 15.07
C SER A 55 -14.86 -3.33 16.57
N ALA A 56 -13.60 -3.55 16.95
CA ALA A 56 -13.22 -3.81 18.34
C ALA A 56 -13.26 -2.54 19.21
N GLU A 57 -13.74 -2.66 20.45
CA GLU A 57 -13.57 -1.62 21.47
C GLU A 57 -12.08 -1.36 21.74
N ARG A 58 -11.74 -0.09 21.88
CA ARG A 58 -10.34 0.33 22.00
C ARG A 58 -10.08 1.01 23.32
N HIS A 59 -8.88 0.74 23.81
CA HIS A 59 -8.37 1.29 25.04
C HIS A 59 -7.63 2.59 24.78
N ILE A 60 -8.19 3.69 25.28
CA ILE A 60 -7.71 5.06 25.02
C ILE A 60 -7.24 5.67 26.34
N TYR A 61 -6.06 6.28 26.30
CA TYR A 61 -5.54 7.10 27.38
C TYR A 61 -5.57 8.56 26.94
N GLU A 62 -6.32 9.38 27.66
CA GLU A 62 -6.39 10.81 27.39
C GLU A 62 -5.66 11.60 28.48
N ALA A 63 -4.69 12.40 28.07
CA ALA A 63 -4.03 13.36 28.93
C ALA A 63 -4.83 14.66 28.99
N LEU A 64 -5.41 14.96 30.15
CA LEU A 64 -6.16 16.19 30.39
C LEU A 64 -5.21 17.36 30.64
N PRO A 65 -5.63 18.62 30.41
CA PRO A 65 -4.82 19.81 30.72
C PRO A 65 -4.36 19.90 32.18
N SER A 66 -5.05 19.24 33.10
CA SER A 66 -4.66 19.12 34.52
C SER A 66 -3.44 18.23 34.76
N GLY A 67 -2.98 17.49 33.74
CA GLY A 67 -1.94 16.46 33.86
C GLY A 67 -2.47 15.08 34.28
N ALA A 68 -3.77 14.94 34.54
CA ALA A 68 -4.39 13.64 34.79
C ALA A 68 -4.46 12.82 33.49
N VAL A 69 -4.25 11.51 33.59
CA VAL A 69 -4.50 10.56 32.51
C VAL A 69 -5.78 9.82 32.84
N VAL A 70 -6.77 9.91 31.95
CA VAL A 70 -8.01 9.15 32.06
C VAL A 70 -8.01 8.00 31.07
N GLU A 71 -8.48 6.86 31.54
CA GLU A 71 -8.67 5.66 30.76
C GLU A 71 -10.10 5.64 30.22
N ARG A 72 -10.27 5.40 28.92
CA ARG A 72 -11.57 5.27 28.27
C ARG A 72 -11.58 4.04 27.37
N PHE A 73 -12.73 3.40 27.30
CA PHE A 73 -13.02 2.39 26.28
C PHE A 73 -13.99 3.01 25.30
N GLU A 74 -13.63 2.98 24.02
CA GLU A 74 -14.45 3.56 22.95
C GLU A 74 -14.56 2.54 21.82
N GLY A 75 -15.80 2.16 21.52
CA GLY A 75 -16.16 1.32 20.39
C GLY A 75 -16.62 2.12 19.17
N PRO A 76 -16.97 1.42 18.09
CA PRO A 76 -17.59 2.04 16.93
C PRO A 76 -18.87 2.79 17.31
N ALA A 77 -19.12 3.93 16.65
CA ALA A 77 -20.40 4.61 16.76
C ALA A 77 -21.50 3.77 16.09
N GLU A 78 -22.71 3.76 16.68
CA GLU A 78 -23.85 3.02 16.13
C GLU A 78 -24.33 3.58 14.79
N ASP A 79 -24.39 4.92 14.65
CA ASP A 79 -24.78 5.61 13.41
C ASP A 79 -23.94 6.89 13.25
N PRO A 80 -22.67 6.78 12.84
CA PRO A 80 -21.85 7.96 12.60
C PRO A 80 -22.39 8.74 11.39
N PRO A 81 -22.18 10.06 11.28
CA PRO A 81 -22.78 10.87 10.21
C PRO A 81 -22.07 10.76 8.85
N ILE A 82 -20.88 10.18 8.82
CA ILE A 82 -20.02 10.08 7.63
C ILE A 82 -19.38 8.69 7.53
N ASP A 83 -18.77 8.42 6.40
CA ASP A 83 -17.94 7.23 6.16
C ASP A 83 -16.45 7.61 6.17
N CYS A 84 -15.57 6.65 6.41
CA CYS A 84 -14.14 6.81 6.18
C CYS A 84 -13.62 5.71 5.28
N PHE A 85 -12.98 6.11 4.18
CA PHE A 85 -12.29 5.20 3.26
C PHE A 85 -10.77 5.31 3.49
N TYR A 86 -10.18 4.25 4.04
CA TYR A 86 -8.78 4.19 4.45
C TYR A 86 -7.91 3.37 3.50
N VAL A 87 -6.85 4.00 3.00
CA VAL A 87 -5.80 3.33 2.23
C VAL A 87 -4.56 3.20 3.10
N TYR A 88 -4.22 1.96 3.46
CA TYR A 88 -3.11 1.66 4.36
C TYR A 88 -1.74 1.84 3.67
N PRO A 89 -0.64 2.06 4.42
CA PRO A 89 0.69 2.30 3.85
C PRO A 89 1.34 1.04 3.29
N THR A 90 2.53 1.19 2.70
CA THR A 90 3.38 0.05 2.41
C THR A 90 3.76 -0.71 3.68
N VAL A 91 3.26 -1.93 3.80
CA VAL A 91 3.58 -2.94 4.80
C VAL A 91 4.24 -4.18 4.21
N ASP A 92 4.35 -4.28 2.88
CA ASP A 92 5.20 -5.23 2.19
C ASP A 92 6.66 -4.75 2.26
N LEU A 93 7.42 -5.33 3.19
CA LEU A 93 8.80 -4.94 3.47
C LEU A 93 9.83 -5.72 2.64
N ARG A 94 9.41 -6.43 1.59
CA ARG A 94 10.35 -7.16 0.72
C ARG A 94 11.28 -6.14 0.02
N PRO A 95 12.62 -6.30 0.10
CA PRO A 95 13.59 -5.38 -0.51
C PRO A 95 13.78 -5.69 -2.01
N ARG A 96 12.69 -5.91 -2.74
CA ARG A 96 12.69 -6.21 -4.18
C ARG A 96 11.60 -5.41 -4.87
N LEU A 97 11.82 -4.98 -6.10
CA LEU A 97 10.81 -4.30 -6.91
C LEU A 97 9.59 -5.20 -7.11
N GLY A 98 8.39 -4.62 -7.08
CA GLY A 98 7.14 -5.33 -7.36
C GLY A 98 5.96 -4.86 -6.53
N VAL A 99 4.84 -5.55 -6.74
CA VAL A 99 3.61 -5.46 -5.94
C VAL A 99 3.45 -6.67 -5.04
N GLN A 100 2.65 -6.54 -3.98
CA GLN A 100 2.19 -7.68 -3.19
C GLN A 100 1.34 -8.62 -4.05
N GLU A 101 1.72 -9.90 -4.08
CA GLU A 101 1.03 -10.93 -4.88
C GLU A 101 0.04 -11.74 -4.02
N ASP A 102 0.43 -12.00 -2.77
CA ASP A 102 -0.40 -12.71 -1.80
C ASP A 102 -1.21 -11.72 -0.96
N LEU A 103 -2.45 -11.49 -1.36
CA LEU A 103 -3.40 -10.64 -0.63
C LEU A 103 -4.00 -11.31 0.62
N THR A 104 -3.68 -12.57 0.90
CA THR A 104 -4.13 -13.26 2.13
C THR A 104 -3.20 -13.02 3.32
N ALA A 105 -2.01 -12.45 3.08
CA ALA A 105 -1.03 -12.07 4.10
C ALA A 105 -1.46 -10.79 4.87
N LEU A 106 -2.51 -10.91 5.70
CA LEU A 106 -3.22 -9.78 6.30
C LEU A 106 -2.68 -9.29 7.66
N ASP A 107 -1.71 -9.95 8.28
CA ASP A 107 -1.23 -9.57 9.62
C ASP A 107 -0.71 -8.12 9.69
N ARG A 108 0.11 -7.71 8.71
CA ARG A 108 0.65 -6.34 8.69
C ARG A 108 -0.37 -5.31 8.25
N PRO A 109 -1.18 -5.54 7.19
CA PRO A 109 -2.30 -4.66 6.86
C PRO A 109 -3.28 -4.45 8.03
N ARG A 110 -3.67 -5.52 8.74
CA ARG A 110 -4.52 -5.43 9.95
C ARG A 110 -3.86 -4.60 11.04
N LYS A 111 -2.56 -4.80 11.30
CA LYS A 111 -1.83 -4.00 12.29
C LYS A 111 -1.77 -2.52 11.90
N ALA A 112 -1.61 -2.20 10.62
CA ALA A 112 -1.67 -0.82 10.15
C ALA A 112 -3.07 -0.22 10.38
N ALA A 113 -4.13 -0.92 9.98
CA ALA A 113 -5.51 -0.48 10.23
C ALA A 113 -5.79 -0.28 11.73
N ALA A 114 -5.43 -1.24 12.58
CA ALA A 114 -5.61 -1.16 14.03
C ALA A 114 -4.95 0.10 14.64
N THR A 115 -3.74 0.42 14.19
CA THR A 115 -2.91 1.48 14.81
C THR A 115 -3.12 2.85 14.20
N GLN A 116 -3.50 2.93 12.92
CA GLN A 116 -3.60 4.20 12.18
C GLN A 116 -5.04 4.61 11.90
N PHE A 117 -5.99 3.66 11.90
CA PHE A 117 -7.32 3.91 11.35
C PHE A 117 -8.49 3.49 12.25
N ALA A 118 -8.38 2.41 13.03
CA ALA A 118 -9.49 1.90 13.82
C ALA A 118 -10.07 2.92 14.82
N ALA A 119 -9.36 4.03 15.09
CA ALA A 119 -9.89 5.14 15.88
C ALA A 119 -11.05 5.89 15.27
N PHE A 120 -11.06 5.94 13.95
CA PHE A 120 -12.06 6.69 13.25
C PHE A 120 -13.43 6.00 13.30
N SER A 121 -13.52 4.72 13.69
CA SER A 121 -14.82 4.02 13.83
C SER A 121 -15.74 4.65 14.88
N ALA A 122 -15.19 5.40 15.85
CA ALA A 122 -15.96 6.20 16.80
C ALA A 122 -16.67 7.42 16.15
N ALA A 123 -16.32 7.78 14.92
CA ALA A 123 -16.82 8.97 14.23
C ALA A 123 -17.30 8.73 12.79
N CYS A 124 -16.97 7.59 12.17
CA CYS A 124 -17.33 7.26 10.79
C CYS A 124 -17.44 5.74 10.56
N ARG A 125 -18.25 5.33 9.57
CA ARG A 125 -18.30 3.93 9.14
C ARG A 125 -16.97 3.55 8.45
N PRO A 126 -16.25 2.50 8.89
CA PRO A 126 -14.92 2.21 8.37
C PRO A 126 -14.96 1.35 7.10
N PHE A 127 -14.28 1.79 6.06
CA PHE A 127 -14.00 1.03 4.84
C PHE A 127 -12.50 1.01 4.60
N ALA A 128 -11.89 -0.17 4.55
CA ALA A 128 -10.46 -0.30 4.28
C ALA A 128 -10.20 -1.48 3.33
N PRO A 129 -9.97 -1.26 2.03
CA PRO A 129 -9.78 -2.35 1.08
C PRO A 129 -8.40 -3.00 1.23
N VAL A 130 -8.34 -4.31 1.00
CA VAL A 130 -7.11 -5.06 0.72
C VAL A 130 -6.72 -4.76 -0.73
N TYR A 131 -5.50 -4.28 -0.96
CA TYR A 131 -5.03 -3.91 -2.30
C TYR A 131 -3.58 -4.34 -2.52
N ARG A 132 -3.19 -4.50 -3.78
CA ARG A 132 -1.81 -4.81 -4.18
C ARG A 132 -0.92 -3.58 -4.02
N GLN A 133 -0.43 -3.36 -2.82
CA GLN A 133 0.58 -2.35 -2.54
C GLN A 133 1.90 -2.61 -3.28
N VAL A 134 2.68 -1.56 -3.52
CA VAL A 134 4.08 -1.75 -3.95
C VAL A 134 4.93 -2.10 -2.73
N SER A 135 5.96 -2.92 -2.91
CA SER A 135 6.90 -3.25 -1.85
C SER A 135 7.77 -2.05 -1.46
N ILE A 136 8.39 -2.11 -0.27
CA ILE A 136 9.40 -1.12 0.14
C ILE A 136 10.59 -1.10 -0.83
N GLY A 137 10.93 -2.24 -1.45
CA GLY A 137 11.97 -2.32 -2.47
C GLY A 137 11.67 -1.46 -3.68
N THR A 138 10.40 -1.35 -4.09
CA THR A 138 9.97 -0.46 -5.18
C THR A 138 10.26 1.01 -4.87
N TYR A 139 10.05 1.45 -3.63
CA TYR A 139 10.43 2.80 -3.19
C TYR A 139 11.95 3.01 -3.08
N LEU A 140 12.69 1.98 -2.65
CA LEU A 140 14.13 2.10 -2.40
C LEU A 140 14.99 1.99 -3.66
N TYR A 141 14.58 1.14 -4.60
CA TYR A 141 15.40 0.75 -5.76
C TYR A 141 14.74 1.09 -7.09
N GLY A 142 13.47 1.48 -7.10
CA GLY A 142 12.81 1.90 -8.31
C GLY A 142 13.40 3.23 -8.79
N GLU A 143 13.88 3.28 -10.03
CA GLU A 143 13.91 4.56 -10.73
C GLU A 143 12.46 5.11 -10.81
N ARG A 144 12.27 6.38 -11.18
CA ARG A 144 10.94 6.97 -11.51
C ARG A 144 10.23 6.30 -12.71
N ARG A 145 10.59 5.05 -13.02
CA ARG A 145 10.15 4.21 -14.13
C ARG A 145 9.45 2.94 -13.63
N SER A 146 9.15 2.87 -12.32
CA SER A 146 8.30 1.84 -11.71
C SER A 146 6.81 2.16 -11.80
N ASP A 147 6.42 3.10 -12.67
CA ASP A 147 5.04 3.51 -12.93
C ASP A 147 4.06 2.32 -13.05
N PRO A 148 4.37 1.21 -13.76
CA PRO A 148 3.41 0.10 -13.86
C PRO A 148 3.04 -0.52 -12.52
N CYS A 149 3.96 -0.58 -11.54
CA CYS A 149 3.66 -1.13 -10.22
C CYS A 149 2.70 -0.22 -9.45
N PHE A 150 2.94 1.10 -9.53
CA PHE A 150 2.09 2.09 -8.89
C PHE A 150 0.71 2.17 -9.55
N GLU A 151 0.62 1.97 -10.87
CA GLU A 151 -0.66 1.88 -11.58
C GLU A 151 -1.45 0.65 -11.15
N VAL A 152 -0.82 -0.52 -10.99
CA VAL A 152 -1.51 -1.72 -10.44
C VAL A 152 -2.05 -1.41 -9.04
N ALA A 153 -1.21 -0.88 -8.16
CA ALA A 153 -1.62 -0.54 -6.80
C ALA A 153 -2.77 0.48 -6.76
N TYR A 154 -2.71 1.51 -7.61
CA TYR A 154 -3.76 2.51 -7.69
C TYR A 154 -5.05 1.95 -8.31
N SER A 155 -4.95 1.08 -9.32
CA SER A 155 -6.13 0.48 -9.96
C SER A 155 -6.99 -0.32 -8.98
N ASP A 156 -6.36 -1.01 -8.02
CA ASP A 156 -7.08 -1.71 -6.95
C ASP A 156 -7.78 -0.72 -6.00
N VAL A 157 -7.07 0.33 -5.58
CA VAL A 157 -7.64 1.36 -4.71
C VAL A 157 -8.82 2.07 -5.38
N LEU A 158 -8.70 2.36 -6.68
CA LEU A 158 -9.76 2.96 -7.48
C LEU A 158 -10.96 2.03 -7.58
N ALA A 159 -10.76 0.77 -7.93
CA ALA A 159 -11.84 -0.22 -8.04
C ALA A 159 -12.57 -0.41 -6.70
N ALA A 160 -11.83 -0.48 -5.59
CA ALA A 160 -12.43 -0.53 -4.25
C ALA A 160 -13.25 0.72 -3.92
N PHE A 161 -12.73 1.91 -4.26
CA PHE A 161 -13.40 3.16 -3.99
C PHE A 161 -14.70 3.30 -4.80
N GLU A 162 -14.67 2.95 -6.09
CA GLU A 162 -15.87 2.91 -6.94
C GLU A 162 -16.91 1.95 -6.39
N ARG A 163 -16.48 0.74 -6.02
CA ARG A 163 -17.35 -0.27 -5.42
C ARG A 163 -18.00 0.20 -4.11
N TYR A 164 -17.23 0.88 -3.26
CA TYR A 164 -17.74 1.52 -2.03
C TYR A 164 -18.82 2.57 -2.36
N LEU A 165 -18.53 3.48 -3.31
CA LEU A 165 -19.47 4.51 -3.72
C LEU A 165 -20.78 3.92 -4.28
N GLU A 166 -20.67 2.85 -5.07
CA GLU A 166 -21.79 2.25 -5.77
C GLU A 166 -22.75 1.45 -4.87
N ARG A 167 -22.25 0.76 -3.83
CA ARG A 167 -23.11 -0.14 -3.03
C ARG A 167 -23.25 0.25 -1.56
N ASP A 168 -22.33 1.04 -1.00
CA ASP A 168 -22.31 1.27 0.46
C ASP A 168 -22.47 2.73 0.87
N ASN A 169 -22.02 3.68 0.05
CA ASN A 169 -22.01 5.10 0.42
C ASN A 169 -23.42 5.71 0.51
N ASP A 170 -24.32 5.38 -0.42
CA ASP A 170 -25.71 5.89 -0.48
C ASP A 170 -25.82 7.43 -0.33
N GLY A 171 -24.87 8.16 -0.94
CA GLY A 171 -24.83 9.63 -0.91
C GLY A 171 -24.38 10.26 0.41
N ARG A 172 -23.85 9.48 1.36
CA ARG A 172 -23.30 9.98 2.63
C ARG A 172 -22.01 10.77 2.40
N GLY A 173 -21.75 11.75 3.27
CA GLY A 173 -20.44 12.38 3.32
C GLY A 173 -19.35 11.37 3.70
N PHE A 174 -18.14 11.56 3.18
CA PHE A 174 -17.02 10.66 3.49
C PHE A 174 -15.70 11.41 3.69
N ALA A 175 -14.80 10.79 4.44
CA ALA A 175 -13.42 11.21 4.61
C ALA A 175 -12.48 10.20 3.93
N LEU A 176 -11.48 10.70 3.20
CA LEU A 176 -10.39 9.87 2.69
C LEU A 176 -9.23 9.92 3.67
N VAL A 177 -8.76 8.75 4.10
CA VAL A 177 -7.66 8.62 5.05
C VAL A 177 -6.54 7.82 4.39
N GLY A 178 -5.32 8.35 4.37
CA GLY A 178 -4.19 7.69 3.73
C GLY A 178 -2.88 7.97 4.45
N HIS A 179 -2.02 6.96 4.55
CA HIS A 179 -0.67 7.12 5.11
C HIS A 179 0.37 6.58 4.12
N SER A 180 1.51 7.28 3.98
CA SER A 180 2.60 6.91 3.06
C SER A 180 2.08 6.64 1.63
N GLN A 181 2.26 5.43 1.09
CA GLN A 181 1.66 5.00 -0.18
C GLN A 181 0.15 5.27 -0.26
N GLY A 182 -0.59 4.95 0.79
CA GLY A 182 -2.03 5.21 0.82
C GLY A 182 -2.36 6.71 0.74
N GLY A 183 -1.50 7.58 1.28
CA GLY A 183 -1.63 9.03 1.10
C GLY A 183 -1.41 9.47 -0.35
N GLN A 184 -0.48 8.83 -1.07
CA GLN A 184 -0.28 9.06 -2.51
C GLN A 184 -1.52 8.67 -3.31
N HIS A 185 -2.11 7.51 -3.00
CA HIS A 185 -3.34 7.05 -3.66
C HIS A 185 -4.56 7.92 -3.32
N VAL A 186 -4.72 8.33 -2.06
CA VAL A 186 -5.78 9.28 -1.66
C VAL A 186 -5.63 10.62 -2.38
N SER A 187 -4.41 11.17 -2.47
CA SER A 187 -4.18 12.41 -3.22
C SER A 187 -4.57 12.27 -4.68
N ARG A 188 -4.28 11.11 -5.30
CA ARG A 188 -4.65 10.84 -6.69
C ARG A 188 -6.15 10.64 -6.87
N LEU A 189 -6.82 9.92 -5.96
CA LEU A 189 -8.29 9.81 -5.93
C LEU A 189 -8.96 11.18 -5.90
N ILE A 190 -8.48 12.09 -5.05
CA ILE A 190 -9.04 13.46 -4.96
C ILE A 190 -8.94 14.16 -6.32
N HIS A 191 -7.75 14.15 -6.92
CA HIS A 191 -7.52 14.80 -8.20
C HIS A 191 -8.40 14.19 -9.32
N GLU A 192 -8.40 12.86 -9.47
CA GLU A 192 -9.04 12.21 -10.62
C GLU A 192 -10.55 12.02 -10.46
N ARG A 193 -11.07 11.91 -9.22
CA ARG A 193 -12.46 11.48 -8.97
C ARG A 193 -13.31 12.49 -8.24
N ILE A 194 -12.71 13.51 -7.62
CA ILE A 194 -13.44 14.51 -6.83
C ILE A 194 -13.33 15.89 -7.46
N GLU A 195 -12.12 16.35 -7.79
CA GLU A 195 -11.89 17.70 -8.31
C GLU A 195 -12.07 17.78 -9.84
N GLY A 196 -11.62 16.77 -10.59
CA GLY A 196 -11.56 16.80 -12.05
C GLY A 196 -10.51 17.76 -12.58
#